data_AF-A0A3Q8VBG2-F1
#
_entry.id   AF-A0A3Q8VBG2-F1
#
_cell.length_a   1.000
_cell.length_b   1.000
_cell.length_c   1.000
_cell.angle_alpha   90.00
_cell.angle_beta   90.00
_cell.angle_gamma   90.00
#
_symmetry.space_group_name_H-M   'P 1'
#
loop_
_entity.id
_entity.type
_entity.pdbx_description
1 polymer ?
#
loop_
_entity_poly.entity_id
_entity_poly.type
_entity_poly.pdbx_seq_one_letter_code
_entity_poly.pdbx_strand_id
1 'polypeptide(L)'
;MTVTGWDAQTWEPTASRTFPVPAAAVDDSGYFTRMADSPLADLCSNALDDIGVTDDGPRPIPQSSLRRLFDKDYTRMAVVLIDRETEATRVGYVDTSGKVTELSAEEAEEFADVPQEENAVFSEDGSAVWFTEFDEGTVRIASRSVSGDHARTEQGSGALNNMNARLATVGDPARGVHGVDVRISPDGRKALAHIDGYSIVDLPQRSAVLGAETDGSYISFDINCYGWVDEVRVLCGPHGSAEDPDRQNSFFTLDTSGLAGIDEVPDSAMGEPIIPATERENTVQAISPDGKQMIFASLQGSRLTYHLSSTAPGASPQKISEPRAEEAMSAGYVLEWR
;
A
#
# COMPACT_ATOMS: atom_id res chain seq x y z
N MET A 1 12.28 -6.71 12.40
CA MET A 1 11.61 -5.46 11.96
C MET A 1 10.90 -4.80 13.15
N THR A 2 10.81 -3.47 13.20
CA THR A 2 10.20 -2.74 14.32
C THR A 2 9.16 -1.74 13.83
N VAL A 3 7.98 -1.74 14.45
CA VAL A 3 6.93 -0.73 14.27
C VAL A 3 6.91 0.16 15.51
N THR A 4 6.95 1.47 15.32
CA THR A 4 6.91 2.45 16.42
C THR A 4 5.75 3.41 16.20
N GLY A 5 4.91 3.56 17.21
CA GLY A 5 3.84 4.56 17.26
C GLY A 5 4.35 5.88 17.81
N TRP A 6 3.83 6.98 17.28
CA TRP A 6 4.22 8.35 17.64
C TRP A 6 2.98 9.19 17.88
N ASP A 7 3.04 10.09 18.85
CA ASP A 7 2.01 11.11 19.03
C ASP A 7 2.17 12.20 17.96
N ALA A 8 1.12 12.48 17.19
CA ALA A 8 1.20 13.41 16.06
C ALA A 8 1.37 14.88 16.45
N GLN A 9 1.14 15.24 17.71
CA GLN A 9 1.28 16.62 18.22
C GLN A 9 2.66 16.84 18.85
N THR A 10 3.11 15.91 19.67
CA THR A 10 4.36 16.02 20.42
C THR A 10 5.53 15.33 19.72
N TRP A 11 5.25 14.41 18.80
CA TRP A 11 6.24 13.52 18.19
C TRP A 11 7.02 12.69 19.22
N GLU A 12 6.39 12.39 20.35
CA GLU A 12 6.93 11.45 21.33
C GLU A 12 6.52 10.01 20.96
N PRO A 13 7.43 9.01 21.08
CA PRO A 13 7.08 7.62 20.88
C PRO A 13 6.05 7.15 21.91
N THR A 14 4.96 6.53 21.45
CA THR A 14 3.86 6.03 22.30
C THR A 14 3.93 4.51 22.52
N ALA A 15 4.39 3.77 21.51
CA ALA A 15 4.53 2.33 21.57
C ALA A 15 5.62 1.84 20.61
N SER A 16 6.20 0.68 20.89
CA SER A 16 7.09 -0.01 19.97
C SER A 16 6.84 -1.52 20.02
N ARG A 17 6.90 -2.16 18.86
CA ARG A 17 6.74 -3.61 18.68
C ARG A 17 7.80 -4.10 17.70
N THR A 18 8.45 -5.20 18.05
CA THR A 18 9.45 -5.83 17.18
C THR A 18 8.94 -7.21 16.77
N PHE A 19 9.03 -7.48 15.47
CA PHE A 19 8.71 -8.75 14.85
C PHE A 19 10.00 -9.40 14.38
N PRO A 20 10.38 -10.56 14.94
CA PRO A 20 11.42 -11.40 14.38
C PRO A 20 10.95 -11.92 13.02
N VAL A 21 11.69 -11.63 11.95
CA VAL A 21 11.40 -12.17 10.61
C VAL A 21 11.97 -13.58 10.55
N PRO A 22 11.15 -14.63 10.33
CA PRO A 22 11.65 -16.00 10.20
C PRO A 22 12.57 -16.14 8.97
N ALA A 23 13.62 -16.96 9.07
CA ALA A 23 14.52 -17.22 7.93
C ALA A 23 13.85 -17.91 6.73
N ALA A 24 12.71 -18.54 6.96
CA ALA A 24 11.86 -19.14 5.93
C ALA A 24 10.86 -18.15 5.35
N ALA A 25 10.72 -16.94 5.90
CA ALA A 25 9.85 -15.93 5.31
C ALA A 25 10.50 -15.38 4.04
N VAL A 26 9.68 -15.14 3.03
CA VAL A 26 10.12 -14.53 1.77
C VAL A 26 10.31 -13.03 1.99
N ASP A 27 11.57 -12.58 1.95
CA ASP A 27 11.98 -11.21 2.27
C ASP A 27 12.91 -10.54 1.23
N ASP A 28 13.42 -11.28 0.24
CA ASP A 28 14.32 -10.77 -0.79
C ASP A 28 14.23 -11.59 -2.10
N SER A 29 13.80 -10.95 -3.20
CA SER A 29 13.80 -11.53 -4.54
C SER A 29 15.22 -11.55 -5.11
N GLY A 30 16.06 -12.42 -4.57
CA GLY A 30 17.39 -12.69 -5.11
C GLY A 30 17.32 -13.34 -6.49
N TYR A 31 17.31 -12.51 -7.55
CA TYR A 31 17.74 -12.73 -8.94
C TYR A 31 17.40 -14.02 -9.73
N PHE A 32 16.78 -15.06 -9.18
CA PHE A 32 16.66 -16.34 -9.89
C PHE A 32 15.36 -17.11 -9.77
N THR A 33 14.37 -16.70 -8.98
CA THR A 33 13.11 -17.43 -8.98
C THR A 33 11.90 -16.51 -8.90
N ARG A 34 10.96 -16.85 -9.76
CA ARG A 34 9.61 -16.32 -9.95
C ARG A 34 8.68 -16.54 -8.74
N MET A 35 9.23 -16.76 -7.54
CA MET A 35 8.58 -17.48 -6.46
C MET A 35 8.32 -16.55 -5.28
N ALA A 36 7.03 -16.31 -4.99
CA ALA A 36 6.50 -15.60 -3.84
C ALA A 36 6.76 -14.09 -3.79
N ASP A 37 5.79 -13.33 -4.29
CA ASP A 37 5.66 -11.92 -3.94
C ASP A 37 5.03 -11.74 -2.54
N SER A 38 5.49 -10.73 -1.80
CA SER A 38 5.03 -10.46 -0.43
C SER A 38 5.20 -8.99 -0.08
N PRO A 39 4.20 -8.34 0.56
CA PRO A 39 4.39 -6.99 1.09
C PRO A 39 5.53 -6.88 2.13
N LEU A 40 5.96 -8.01 2.70
CA LEU A 40 7.15 -8.05 3.56
C LEU A 40 8.43 -7.79 2.76
N ALA A 41 8.51 -8.28 1.52
CA ALA A 41 9.64 -8.00 0.64
C ALA A 41 9.71 -6.49 0.36
N ASP A 42 8.58 -5.84 0.03
CA ASP A 42 8.52 -4.37 -0.16
C ASP A 42 8.97 -3.59 1.10
N LEU A 43 8.75 -4.17 2.29
CA LEU A 43 9.14 -3.56 3.57
C LEU A 43 10.62 -3.74 3.91
N CYS A 44 11.19 -4.91 3.57
CA CYS A 44 12.55 -5.32 3.92
C CYS A 44 13.57 -4.91 2.86
N SER A 45 13.16 -4.86 1.61
CA SER A 45 13.98 -4.37 0.51
C SER A 45 14.08 -2.84 0.58
N ASN A 46 15.21 -2.31 0.10
CA ASN A 46 15.28 -0.91 -0.30
C ASN A 46 14.54 -0.69 -1.64
N ALA A 47 13.45 -1.43 -1.95
CA ALA A 47 12.88 -1.57 -3.30
C ALA A 47 12.27 -0.30 -3.89
N LEU A 48 13.15 0.63 -4.24
CA LEU A 48 13.01 1.63 -5.29
C LEU A 48 14.23 1.62 -6.23
N ASP A 49 15.15 0.65 -6.11
CA ASP A 49 16.27 0.48 -7.05
C ASP A 49 15.80 0.28 -8.51
N ASP A 50 14.56 -0.19 -8.72
CA ASP A 50 14.02 -0.46 -10.07
C ASP A 50 13.32 0.73 -10.74
N ILE A 51 13.18 1.88 -10.05
CA ILE A 51 12.59 3.12 -10.63
C ILE A 51 13.64 4.23 -10.82
N GLY A 52 14.93 3.93 -10.65
CA GLY A 52 15.99 4.93 -10.82
C GLY A 52 15.94 6.08 -9.80
N VAL A 53 15.20 5.92 -8.71
CA VAL A 53 15.22 6.84 -7.57
C VAL A 53 16.40 6.42 -6.71
N THR A 54 17.49 7.20 -6.77
CA THR A 54 18.67 6.99 -5.94
C THR A 54 18.31 6.85 -4.46
N ASP A 55 19.01 5.93 -3.78
CA ASP A 55 18.95 5.45 -2.38
C ASP A 55 18.80 6.52 -1.25
N ASP A 56 18.74 7.81 -1.57
CA ASP A 56 18.71 8.94 -0.63
C ASP A 56 17.42 9.80 -0.69
N GLY A 57 16.44 9.44 -1.52
CA GLY A 57 15.17 10.18 -1.68
C GLY A 57 14.11 9.84 -0.62
N PRO A 58 13.15 10.75 -0.35
CA PRO A 58 12.04 10.46 0.58
C PRO A 58 11.14 9.32 0.08
N ARG A 59 10.80 8.37 0.97
CA ARG A 59 9.96 7.20 0.65
C ARG A 59 8.49 7.60 0.48
N PRO A 60 7.81 7.36 -0.65
CA PRO A 60 6.41 7.77 -0.80
C PRO A 60 5.47 6.99 0.12
N ILE A 61 4.24 7.50 0.27
CA ILE A 61 3.16 6.79 0.96
C ILE A 61 3.01 5.34 0.45
N PRO A 62 3.07 4.34 1.35
CA PRO A 62 3.05 2.94 0.94
C PRO A 62 1.68 2.52 0.39
N GLN A 63 1.67 1.45 -0.40
CA GLN A 63 0.44 0.83 -0.89
C GLN A 63 -0.39 0.23 0.28
N SER A 64 -1.69 0.02 0.06
CA SER A 64 -2.58 -0.51 1.10
C SER A 64 -2.18 -1.90 1.61
N SER A 65 -1.52 -2.71 0.77
CA SER A 65 -0.99 -4.04 1.12
C SER A 65 0.01 -3.98 2.29
N LEU A 66 0.90 -2.99 2.32
CA LEU A 66 1.91 -2.85 3.37
C LEU A 66 1.29 -2.58 4.75
N ARG A 67 0.22 -1.78 4.81
CA ARG A 67 -0.54 -1.60 6.05
C ARG A 67 -1.17 -2.92 6.49
N ARG A 68 -1.74 -3.68 5.55
CA ARG A 68 -2.42 -4.95 5.83
C ARG A 68 -1.46 -6.11 6.10
N LEU A 69 -0.15 -5.92 5.97
CA LEU A 69 0.85 -6.87 6.46
C LEU A 69 0.70 -7.12 7.98
N PHE A 70 0.23 -6.13 8.73
CA PHE A 70 -0.01 -6.23 10.18
C PHE A 70 -1.49 -6.30 10.50
N ASP A 71 -1.83 -7.04 11.56
CA ASP A 71 -3.17 -6.94 12.13
C ASP A 71 -3.43 -5.55 12.76
N LYS A 72 -4.68 -5.27 13.10
CA LYS A 72 -5.13 -3.95 13.57
C LYS A 72 -4.33 -3.39 14.75
N ASP A 73 -3.89 -4.28 15.64
CA ASP A 73 -3.24 -3.98 16.91
C ASP A 73 -1.71 -4.18 16.88
N TYR A 74 -1.14 -4.50 15.70
CA TYR A 74 0.29 -4.78 15.54
C TYR A 74 0.79 -5.86 16.51
N THR A 75 0.03 -6.94 16.64
CA THR A 75 0.40 -8.13 17.42
C THR A 75 0.87 -9.29 16.55
N ARG A 76 0.44 -9.29 15.27
CA ARG A 76 0.79 -10.31 14.29
C ARG A 76 1.16 -9.66 12.96
N MET A 77 2.06 -10.31 12.25
CA MET A 77 2.49 -9.96 10.90
C MET A 77 2.24 -11.15 9.97
N ALA A 78 1.51 -10.94 8.87
CA ALA A 78 1.30 -11.95 7.84
C ALA A 78 2.63 -12.25 7.13
N VAL A 79 2.85 -13.50 6.78
CA VAL A 79 4.07 -13.94 6.10
C VAL A 79 3.75 -14.97 5.03
N VAL A 80 4.54 -14.95 3.96
CA VAL A 80 4.68 -16.06 3.03
C VAL A 80 5.97 -16.80 3.43
N LEU A 81 5.86 -18.10 3.65
CA LEU A 81 6.94 -19.00 4.02
C LEU A 81 7.32 -19.82 2.79
N ILE A 82 8.62 -19.99 2.54
CA ILE A 82 9.14 -20.84 1.46
C ILE A 82 9.78 -22.11 2.05
N ASP A 83 9.35 -23.26 1.56
CA ASP A 83 10.09 -24.50 1.69
C ASP A 83 11.17 -24.55 0.61
N ARG A 84 12.44 -24.53 1.02
CA ARG A 84 13.57 -24.50 0.08
C ARG A 84 13.88 -25.84 -0.57
N GLU A 85 13.30 -26.94 -0.08
CA GLU A 85 13.46 -28.26 -0.68
C GLU A 85 12.46 -28.47 -1.81
N THR A 86 11.22 -28.02 -1.62
CA THR A 86 10.10 -28.23 -2.56
C THR A 86 9.72 -26.99 -3.37
N GLU A 87 10.27 -25.82 -3.00
CA GLU A 87 9.86 -24.51 -3.51
C GLU A 87 8.39 -24.16 -3.24
N ALA A 88 7.75 -24.86 -2.27
CA ALA A 88 6.40 -24.56 -1.84
C ALA A 88 6.32 -23.22 -1.14
N THR A 89 5.29 -22.44 -1.43
CA THR A 89 5.01 -21.19 -0.73
C THR A 89 3.69 -21.28 0.02
N ARG A 90 3.75 -20.92 1.30
CA ARG A 90 2.68 -21.15 2.28
C ARG A 90 2.44 -19.93 3.13
N VAL A 91 1.20 -19.59 3.39
CA VAL A 91 0.87 -18.42 4.21
C VAL A 91 0.76 -18.74 5.70
N GLY A 92 1.13 -17.76 6.50
CA GLY A 92 1.02 -17.81 7.94
C GLY A 92 1.08 -16.44 8.57
N TYR A 93 1.34 -16.42 9.86
CA TYR A 93 1.70 -15.19 10.55
C TYR A 93 2.77 -15.44 11.62
N VAL A 94 3.51 -14.39 11.95
CA VAL A 94 4.44 -14.35 13.08
C VAL A 94 3.94 -13.36 14.12
N ASP A 95 3.98 -13.74 15.39
CA ASP A 95 3.65 -12.84 16.49
C ASP A 95 4.88 -12.08 17.01
N THR A 96 4.65 -11.13 17.93
CA THR A 96 5.74 -10.34 18.54
C THR A 96 6.72 -11.14 19.40
N SER A 97 6.40 -12.41 19.72
CA SER A 97 7.33 -13.33 20.39
C SER A 97 8.23 -14.09 19.40
N GLY A 98 7.96 -13.96 18.10
CA GLY A 98 8.64 -14.70 17.03
C GLY A 98 8.04 -16.07 16.77
N LYS A 99 6.89 -16.41 17.36
CA LYS A 99 6.21 -17.68 17.07
C LYS A 99 5.55 -17.60 15.70
N VAL A 100 5.91 -18.53 14.82
CA VAL A 100 5.29 -18.72 13.51
C VAL A 100 4.08 -19.63 13.66
N THR A 101 2.96 -19.24 13.05
CA THR A 101 1.78 -20.07 12.86
C THR A 101 1.54 -20.21 11.36
N GLU A 102 1.79 -21.40 10.83
CA GLU A 102 1.46 -21.78 9.46
C GLU A 102 -0.05 -22.04 9.35
N LEU A 103 -0.69 -21.51 8.32
CA LEU A 103 -2.14 -21.66 8.10
C LEU A 103 -2.44 -22.61 6.95
N SER A 104 -1.48 -22.79 6.04
CA SER A 104 -1.59 -23.73 4.94
C SER A 104 -1.68 -25.16 5.49
N ALA A 105 -2.49 -25.99 4.84
CA ALA A 105 -2.56 -27.40 5.20
C ALA A 105 -1.25 -28.09 4.78
N GLU A 106 -0.80 -29.04 5.59
CA GLU A 106 0.27 -29.95 5.17
C GLU A 106 -0.18 -30.74 3.93
N GLU A 107 0.75 -31.01 3.01
CA GLU A 107 0.49 -31.82 1.82
C GLU A 107 -0.03 -33.20 2.23
N ALA A 108 -1.28 -33.49 1.89
CA ALA A 108 -1.93 -34.73 2.27
C ALA A 108 -1.48 -35.94 1.43
N GLU A 109 -0.89 -35.70 0.25
CA GLU A 109 -0.47 -36.75 -0.69
C GLU A 109 0.85 -36.38 -1.41
N GLU A 110 1.72 -37.36 -1.62
CA GLU A 110 3.07 -37.25 -2.23
C GLU A 110 3.08 -36.72 -3.68
N PHE A 111 1.90 -36.54 -4.30
CA PHE A 111 1.72 -36.09 -5.68
C PHE A 111 0.75 -34.90 -5.81
N ALA A 112 0.37 -34.27 -4.70
CA ALA A 112 -0.46 -33.07 -4.76
C ALA A 112 0.35 -31.91 -5.39
N ASP A 113 -0.36 -30.98 -6.05
CA ASP A 113 0.26 -29.75 -6.51
C ASP A 113 0.84 -28.99 -5.32
N VAL A 114 2.09 -28.57 -5.46
CA VAL A 114 2.79 -27.81 -4.44
C VAL A 114 2.08 -26.47 -4.24
N PRO A 115 1.73 -26.07 -3.01
CA PRO A 115 1.14 -24.76 -2.75
C PRO A 115 2.02 -23.63 -3.29
N GLN A 116 1.40 -22.69 -4.01
CA GLN A 116 2.01 -21.48 -4.56
C GLN A 116 1.23 -20.26 -4.05
N GLU A 117 1.15 -20.13 -2.72
CA GLU A 117 0.45 -19.03 -2.05
C GLU A 117 1.37 -17.80 -1.89
N GLU A 118 0.87 -16.61 -2.22
CA GLU A 118 1.63 -15.35 -2.29
C GLU A 118 0.83 -14.15 -1.74
N ASN A 119 1.43 -12.96 -1.65
CA ASN A 119 0.77 -11.70 -1.27
C ASN A 119 -0.04 -11.76 0.05
N ALA A 120 0.51 -12.42 1.07
CA ALA A 120 -0.17 -12.60 2.35
C ALA A 120 -0.43 -11.27 3.07
N VAL A 121 -1.70 -11.00 3.39
CA VAL A 121 -2.14 -9.82 4.15
C VAL A 121 -3.26 -10.19 5.13
N PHE A 122 -3.41 -9.44 6.22
CA PHE A 122 -4.56 -9.58 7.09
C PHE A 122 -5.82 -8.93 6.51
N SER A 123 -6.96 -9.52 6.84
CA SER A 123 -8.25 -8.83 6.89
C SER A 123 -8.21 -7.66 7.88
N GLU A 124 -9.09 -6.68 7.69
CA GLU A 124 -9.13 -5.47 8.52
C GLU A 124 -9.40 -5.74 10.01
N ASP A 125 -10.21 -6.76 10.30
CA ASP A 125 -10.49 -7.23 11.65
C ASP A 125 -9.43 -8.19 12.21
N GLY A 126 -8.46 -8.62 11.37
CA GLY A 126 -7.41 -9.56 11.72
C GLY A 126 -7.90 -11.00 11.96
N SER A 127 -9.10 -11.36 11.49
CA SER A 127 -9.71 -12.68 11.69
C SER A 127 -9.26 -13.72 10.65
N ALA A 128 -8.70 -13.27 9.54
CA ALA A 128 -8.21 -14.10 8.44
C ALA A 128 -6.95 -13.52 7.80
N VAL A 129 -6.08 -14.41 7.30
CA VAL A 129 -5.03 -14.08 6.33
C VAL A 129 -5.58 -14.31 4.93
N TRP A 130 -5.47 -13.30 4.09
CA TRP A 130 -5.83 -13.27 2.69
C TRP A 130 -4.55 -13.36 1.84
N PHE A 131 -4.63 -13.99 0.69
CA PHE A 131 -3.48 -14.27 -0.16
C PHE A 131 -3.91 -14.50 -1.61
N THR A 132 -2.94 -14.54 -2.51
CA THR A 132 -3.13 -14.88 -3.91
C THR A 132 -2.50 -16.22 -4.27
N GLU A 133 -3.01 -16.86 -5.30
CA GLU A 133 -2.38 -17.99 -5.98
C GLU A 133 -2.38 -17.70 -7.48
N PHE A 134 -1.30 -18.08 -8.19
CA PHE A 134 -1.17 -17.88 -9.62
C PHE A 134 -1.25 -19.22 -10.35
N ASP A 135 -2.16 -19.30 -11.34
CA ASP A 135 -2.41 -20.52 -12.11
C ASP A 135 -2.69 -20.16 -13.58
N GLU A 136 -1.81 -20.58 -14.50
CA GLU A 136 -1.98 -20.43 -15.96
C GLU A 136 -2.50 -19.05 -16.43
N GLY A 137 -1.95 -17.96 -15.90
CA GLY A 137 -2.35 -16.59 -16.27
C GLY A 137 -3.62 -16.10 -15.57
N THR A 138 -4.07 -16.80 -14.53
CA THR A 138 -5.15 -16.40 -13.63
C THR A 138 -4.58 -16.13 -12.24
N VAL A 139 -5.09 -15.09 -11.58
CA VAL A 139 -4.89 -14.84 -10.15
C VAL A 139 -6.14 -15.30 -9.42
N ARG A 140 -5.96 -16.14 -8.40
CA ARG A 140 -7.00 -16.49 -7.43
C ARG A 140 -6.76 -15.72 -6.14
N ILE A 141 -7.82 -15.19 -5.55
CA ILE A 141 -7.82 -14.56 -4.24
C ILE A 141 -8.46 -15.55 -3.28
N ALA A 142 -7.75 -15.87 -2.21
CA ALA A 142 -8.20 -16.80 -1.18
C ALA A 142 -7.95 -16.25 0.22
N SER A 143 -8.55 -16.89 1.20
CA SER A 143 -8.35 -16.57 2.62
C SER A 143 -8.37 -17.81 3.48
N ARG A 144 -7.66 -17.74 4.61
CA ARG A 144 -7.73 -18.72 5.70
C ARG A 144 -8.01 -18.00 7.01
N SER A 145 -8.97 -18.50 7.77
CA SER A 145 -9.23 -18.02 9.13
C SER A 145 -7.98 -18.21 9.99
N VAL A 146 -7.66 -17.26 10.86
CA VAL A 146 -6.57 -17.39 11.87
C VAL A 146 -6.94 -18.33 13.01
N SER A 147 -8.17 -18.86 13.01
CA SER A 147 -8.71 -19.76 14.02
C SER A 147 -9.34 -21.00 13.38
N GLY A 148 -9.46 -22.08 14.15
CA GLY A 148 -10.04 -23.34 13.67
C GLY A 148 -9.10 -24.10 12.74
N ASP A 149 -9.66 -24.81 11.76
CA ASP A 149 -8.91 -25.73 10.89
C ASP A 149 -8.22 -25.03 9.71
N HIS A 150 -8.24 -23.70 9.66
CA HIS A 150 -7.58 -22.89 8.63
C HIS A 150 -7.92 -23.28 7.18
N ALA A 151 -9.15 -23.78 6.95
CA ALA A 151 -9.60 -24.20 5.64
C ALA A 151 -9.50 -23.07 4.61
N ARG A 152 -8.95 -23.39 3.44
CA ARG A 152 -8.87 -22.46 2.30
C ARG A 152 -10.28 -22.11 1.84
N THR A 153 -10.58 -20.82 1.78
CA THR A 153 -11.81 -20.29 1.20
C THR A 153 -11.47 -19.48 -0.03
N GLU A 154 -12.03 -19.83 -1.18
CA GLU A 154 -11.89 -19.04 -2.41
C GLU A 154 -12.79 -17.80 -2.34
N GLN A 155 -12.22 -16.64 -2.65
CA GLN A 155 -12.87 -15.33 -2.50
C GLN A 155 -13.10 -14.63 -3.84
N GLY A 156 -12.37 -15.02 -4.88
CA GLY A 156 -12.52 -14.52 -6.24
C GLY A 156 -11.34 -14.90 -7.13
N SER A 157 -11.43 -14.55 -8.41
CA SER A 157 -10.35 -14.75 -9.37
C SER A 157 -10.48 -13.79 -10.55
N GLY A 158 -9.42 -13.67 -11.34
CA GLY A 158 -9.39 -12.85 -12.55
C GLY A 158 -8.10 -13.04 -13.34
N ALA A 159 -8.04 -12.49 -14.55
CA ALA A 159 -6.87 -12.60 -15.40
C ALA A 159 -5.66 -11.90 -14.75
N LEU A 160 -4.50 -12.55 -14.82
CA LEU A 160 -3.21 -11.93 -14.48
C LEU A 160 -2.87 -10.89 -15.54
N ASN A 161 -2.86 -9.64 -15.13
CA ASN A 161 -2.55 -8.50 -15.99
C ASN A 161 -1.22 -7.82 -15.65
N ASN A 162 -0.73 -7.98 -14.41
CA ASN A 162 0.57 -7.45 -13.98
C ASN A 162 1.13 -8.29 -12.83
N MET A 163 2.40 -8.65 -12.89
CA MET A 163 3.09 -9.42 -11.85
C MET A 163 3.42 -8.60 -10.60
N ASN A 164 3.54 -7.27 -10.71
CA ASN A 164 3.84 -6.37 -9.58
C ASN A 164 2.57 -5.95 -8.83
N ALA A 165 1.43 -6.57 -9.12
CA ALA A 165 0.18 -6.30 -8.43
C ALA A 165 0.25 -6.84 -6.99
N ARG A 166 -0.43 -6.16 -6.08
CA ARG A 166 -0.49 -6.51 -4.66
C ARG A 166 -1.94 -6.73 -4.26
N LEU A 167 -2.13 -7.59 -3.25
CA LEU A 167 -3.43 -7.80 -2.63
C LEU A 167 -3.66 -6.77 -1.50
N ALA A 168 -4.82 -6.13 -1.55
CA ALA A 168 -5.36 -5.33 -0.47
C ALA A 168 -6.70 -5.91 0.01
N THR A 169 -7.06 -5.64 1.27
CA THR A 169 -8.34 -6.04 1.87
C THR A 169 -9.15 -4.82 2.29
N VAL A 170 -10.46 -4.89 2.12
CA VAL A 170 -11.39 -3.80 2.47
C VAL A 170 -12.74 -4.33 2.98
N GLY A 171 -13.30 -3.61 3.95
CA GLY A 171 -14.70 -3.69 4.34
C GLY A 171 -15.00 -4.79 5.36
N ASP A 172 -16.29 -4.82 5.76
CA ASP A 172 -16.88 -5.82 6.63
C ASP A 172 -18.25 -6.23 6.03
N PRO A 173 -18.41 -7.44 5.46
CA PRO A 173 -17.40 -8.50 5.37
C PRO A 173 -16.22 -8.12 4.47
N ALA A 174 -15.03 -8.62 4.81
CA ALA A 174 -13.81 -8.37 4.06
C ALA A 174 -13.88 -8.93 2.63
N ARG A 175 -13.36 -8.16 1.67
CA ARG A 175 -13.14 -8.57 0.27
C ARG A 175 -11.73 -8.20 -0.18
N GLY A 176 -11.18 -8.95 -1.13
CA GLY A 176 -9.85 -8.74 -1.68
C GLY A 176 -9.85 -7.93 -2.97
N VAL A 177 -8.91 -7.00 -3.09
CA VAL A 177 -8.67 -6.21 -4.31
C VAL A 177 -7.22 -6.41 -4.71
N HIS A 178 -7.00 -7.04 -5.87
CA HIS A 178 -5.67 -7.29 -6.42
C HIS A 178 -5.40 -6.35 -7.58
N GLY A 179 -4.29 -5.61 -7.53
CA GLY A 179 -3.90 -4.68 -8.60
C GLY A 179 -2.61 -3.94 -8.29
N VAL A 180 -2.15 -3.12 -9.22
CA VAL A 180 -0.94 -2.30 -9.06
C VAL A 180 -1.28 -1.01 -8.34
N ASP A 181 -0.48 -0.61 -7.35
CA ASP A 181 -0.62 0.65 -6.59
C ASP A 181 -2.01 0.91 -5.99
N VAL A 182 -2.67 -0.16 -5.54
CA VAL A 182 -4.03 -0.08 -5.01
C VAL A 182 -4.07 0.69 -3.69
N ARG A 183 -4.85 1.77 -3.69
CA ARG A 183 -5.22 2.57 -2.51
C ARG A 183 -6.72 2.72 -2.45
N ILE A 184 -7.33 2.15 -1.41
CA ILE A 184 -8.78 2.02 -1.31
C ILE A 184 -9.38 3.24 -0.58
N SER A 185 -10.53 3.72 -1.05
CA SER A 185 -11.25 4.85 -0.42
C SER A 185 -11.72 4.48 0.99
N PRO A 186 -11.92 5.46 1.90
CA PRO A 186 -12.35 5.18 3.27
C PRO A 186 -13.67 4.39 3.39
N ASP A 187 -14.61 4.59 2.46
CA ASP A 187 -15.87 3.84 2.39
C ASP A 187 -15.75 2.48 1.67
N GLY A 188 -14.57 2.19 1.14
CA GLY A 188 -14.25 0.98 0.38
C GLY A 188 -14.92 0.87 -0.98
N ARG A 189 -15.58 1.92 -1.48
CA ARG A 189 -16.32 1.85 -2.75
C ARG A 189 -15.48 2.15 -3.97
N LYS A 190 -14.34 2.80 -3.80
CA LYS A 190 -13.44 3.17 -4.89
C LYS A 190 -12.01 2.75 -4.58
N ALA A 191 -11.20 2.62 -5.62
CA ALA A 191 -9.76 2.49 -5.51
C ALA A 191 -9.08 3.47 -6.45
N LEU A 192 -7.98 4.05 -5.98
CA LEU A 192 -6.91 4.52 -6.85
C LEU A 192 -6.05 3.30 -7.17
N ALA A 193 -5.76 3.05 -8.44
CA ALA A 193 -4.91 1.97 -8.90
C ALA A 193 -4.13 2.39 -10.14
N HIS A 194 -3.08 1.66 -10.50
CA HIS A 194 -2.36 1.86 -11.75
C HIS A 194 -2.89 0.90 -12.82
N ILE A 195 -3.72 1.41 -13.73
CA ILE A 195 -4.29 0.71 -14.88
C ILE A 195 -4.00 1.61 -16.09
N ASP A 196 -2.96 1.29 -16.86
CA ASP A 196 -2.44 2.15 -17.94
C ASP A 196 -2.23 3.62 -17.50
N GLY A 197 -1.68 3.82 -16.30
CA GLY A 197 -1.60 5.10 -15.59
C GLY A 197 -2.44 5.15 -14.31
N TYR A 198 -2.37 6.25 -13.56
CA TYR A 198 -3.17 6.41 -12.33
C TYR A 198 -4.65 6.52 -12.67
N SER A 199 -5.45 5.69 -12.02
CA SER A 199 -6.85 5.44 -12.36
C SER A 199 -7.74 5.38 -11.12
N ILE A 200 -8.94 5.95 -11.20
CA ILE A 200 -9.98 5.79 -10.17
C ILE A 200 -11.00 4.76 -10.64
N VAL A 201 -11.21 3.72 -9.85
CA VAL A 201 -12.07 2.57 -10.20
C VAL A 201 -13.14 2.36 -9.15
N ASP A 202 -14.37 2.10 -9.57
CA ASP A 202 -15.44 1.64 -8.68
C ASP A 202 -15.25 0.16 -8.30
N LEU A 203 -15.24 -0.13 -7.00
CA LEU A 203 -15.02 -1.48 -6.48
C LEU A 203 -16.34 -2.25 -6.32
N PRO A 204 -16.48 -3.44 -6.93
CA PRO A 204 -17.67 -4.27 -6.79
C PRO A 204 -17.77 -4.87 -5.39
N GLN A 205 -18.97 -5.19 -4.89
CA GLN A 205 -19.20 -5.76 -3.54
C GLN A 205 -18.67 -7.21 -3.34
N ARG A 206 -17.73 -7.65 -4.19
CA ARG A 206 -17.04 -8.95 -4.16
C ARG A 206 -15.54 -8.71 -4.37
N SER A 207 -14.71 -9.73 -4.14
CA SER A 207 -13.29 -9.63 -4.47
C SER A 207 -13.08 -9.41 -5.98
N ALA A 208 -12.06 -8.65 -6.33
CA ALA A 208 -11.79 -8.26 -7.71
C ALA A 208 -10.29 -8.22 -8.03
N VAL A 209 -9.96 -8.56 -9.28
CA VAL A 209 -8.65 -8.34 -9.88
C VAL A 209 -8.80 -7.15 -10.84
N LEU A 210 -8.04 -6.08 -10.60
CA LEU A 210 -8.11 -4.85 -11.36
C LEU A 210 -7.14 -4.91 -12.56
N GLY A 211 -7.63 -4.58 -13.76
CA GLY A 211 -6.80 -4.54 -14.97
C GLY A 211 -7.42 -3.83 -16.17
N ALA A 212 -6.78 -3.92 -17.35
CA ALA A 212 -7.21 -3.21 -18.56
C ALA A 212 -8.61 -3.62 -19.07
N GLU A 213 -9.08 -4.82 -18.71
CA GLU A 213 -10.44 -5.28 -18.99
C GLU A 213 -11.48 -4.80 -17.96
N THR A 214 -11.10 -3.95 -17.00
CA THR A 214 -12.06 -3.31 -16.10
C THR A 214 -12.84 -2.26 -16.90
N ASP A 215 -14.03 -2.64 -17.37
CA ASP A 215 -14.93 -1.88 -18.26
C ASP A 215 -14.83 -0.35 -18.10
N GLY A 216 -14.11 0.32 -19.01
CA GLY A 216 -14.29 1.74 -19.41
C GLY A 216 -14.34 2.79 -18.29
N SER A 217 -13.91 2.46 -17.08
CA SER A 217 -14.10 3.28 -15.88
C SER A 217 -12.77 3.67 -15.27
N TYR A 218 -11.76 3.92 -16.11
CA TYR A 218 -10.48 4.42 -15.67
C TYR A 218 -10.04 5.54 -16.59
N ILE A 219 -9.32 6.49 -16.00
CA ILE A 219 -8.80 7.62 -16.75
C ILE A 219 -7.35 7.73 -16.34
N SER A 220 -6.48 7.67 -17.34
CA SER A 220 -5.06 7.89 -17.15
C SER A 220 -4.83 9.39 -17.05
N PHE A 221 -4.31 9.83 -15.92
CA PHE A 221 -3.98 11.24 -15.69
C PHE A 221 -2.46 11.39 -15.57
N ASP A 222 -1.93 12.47 -16.14
CA ASP A 222 -0.53 12.89 -15.91
C ASP A 222 -0.40 13.63 -14.58
N ILE A 223 -0.90 12.99 -13.52
CA ILE A 223 -1.00 13.52 -12.16
C ILE A 223 -0.59 12.41 -11.21
N ASN A 224 0.29 12.73 -10.27
CA ASN A 224 0.69 11.80 -9.22
C ASN A 224 -0.32 11.85 -8.08
N CYS A 225 -1.13 10.81 -7.92
CA CYS A 225 -2.06 10.73 -6.79
C CYS A 225 -1.52 9.82 -5.68
N TYR A 226 -1.59 10.33 -4.45
CA TYR A 226 -0.93 9.75 -3.28
C TYR A 226 -1.89 8.91 -2.43
N GLY A 227 -3.18 9.26 -2.39
CA GLY A 227 -4.17 8.53 -1.58
C GLY A 227 -5.44 9.33 -1.35
N TRP A 228 -6.40 8.72 -0.66
CA TRP A 228 -7.71 9.34 -0.40
C TRP A 228 -7.67 10.28 0.81
N VAL A 229 -8.31 11.45 0.68
CA VAL A 229 -8.57 12.36 1.81
C VAL A 229 -10.01 12.25 2.31
N ASP A 230 -10.93 11.77 1.47
CA ASP A 230 -12.25 11.32 1.89
C ASP A 230 -12.82 10.33 0.85
N GLU A 231 -14.13 10.07 0.90
CA GLU A 231 -14.82 9.11 0.04
C GLU A 231 -14.82 9.50 -1.45
N VAL A 232 -14.63 10.79 -1.75
CA VAL A 232 -14.75 11.32 -3.12
C VAL A 232 -13.54 12.14 -3.56
N ARG A 233 -12.60 12.46 -2.67
CA ARG A 233 -11.42 13.26 -3.00
C ARG A 233 -10.13 12.47 -2.77
N VAL A 234 -9.22 12.58 -3.72
CA VAL A 234 -7.85 12.05 -3.62
C VAL A 234 -6.84 13.20 -3.55
N LEU A 235 -5.82 13.05 -2.72
CA LEU A 235 -4.67 13.94 -2.67
C LEU A 235 -3.75 13.61 -3.83
N CYS A 236 -3.41 14.63 -4.62
CA CYS A 236 -2.53 14.52 -5.75
C CYS A 236 -1.50 15.66 -5.79
N GLY A 237 -0.57 15.55 -6.71
CA GLY A 237 0.47 16.52 -7.02
C GLY A 237 0.82 16.43 -8.51
N PRO A 238 1.55 17.41 -9.04
CA PRO A 238 1.92 17.43 -10.45
C PRO A 238 2.79 16.21 -10.81
N HIS A 239 2.67 15.75 -12.05
CA HIS A 239 3.65 14.86 -12.66
C HIS A 239 4.65 15.70 -13.47
N GLY A 240 5.95 15.49 -13.24
CA GLY A 240 7.01 16.21 -13.96
C GLY A 240 6.99 17.74 -13.79
N SER A 241 7.39 18.46 -14.84
CA SER A 241 7.31 19.93 -14.87
C SER A 241 5.86 20.35 -15.06
N ALA A 242 5.19 20.73 -13.97
CA ALA A 242 3.81 21.19 -14.00
C ALA A 242 3.60 22.27 -15.09
N GLU A 243 2.62 22.09 -15.96
CA GLU A 243 2.20 23.13 -16.92
C GLU A 243 1.58 24.34 -16.20
N ASP A 244 1.00 24.11 -15.01
CA ASP A 244 0.46 25.14 -14.12
C ASP A 244 1.53 25.63 -13.12
N PRO A 245 2.06 26.86 -13.29
CA PRO A 245 3.08 27.40 -12.40
C PRO A 245 2.60 27.57 -10.96
N ASP A 246 1.29 27.72 -10.73
CA ASP A 246 0.73 27.87 -9.38
C ASP A 246 0.72 26.53 -8.61
N ARG A 247 0.90 25.41 -9.33
CA ARG A 247 0.92 24.04 -8.79
C ARG A 247 2.30 23.41 -8.78
N GLN A 248 3.34 24.11 -9.22
CA GLN A 248 4.70 23.58 -9.28
C GLN A 248 5.13 23.04 -7.90
N ASN A 249 5.38 21.71 -7.86
CA ASN A 249 5.66 20.93 -6.65
C ASN A 249 4.69 21.15 -5.47
N SER A 250 3.47 21.60 -5.74
CA SER A 250 2.42 21.71 -4.74
C SER A 250 1.59 20.42 -4.64
N PHE A 251 0.62 20.42 -3.75
CA PHE A 251 -0.39 19.37 -3.62
C PHE A 251 -1.77 19.95 -3.87
N PHE A 252 -2.71 19.12 -4.27
CA PHE A 252 -4.10 19.50 -4.44
C PHE A 252 -5.01 18.29 -4.27
N THR A 253 -6.31 18.54 -4.11
CA THR A 253 -7.30 17.46 -4.09
C THR A 253 -7.98 17.35 -5.44
N LEU A 254 -8.21 16.14 -5.93
CA LEU A 254 -9.02 15.84 -7.10
C LEU A 254 -10.38 15.29 -6.65
N ASP A 255 -11.48 15.95 -7.05
CA ASP A 255 -12.85 15.45 -6.83
C ASP A 255 -13.21 14.39 -7.88
N THR A 256 -13.49 13.18 -7.40
CA THR A 256 -13.75 12.00 -8.23
C THR A 256 -15.23 11.80 -8.56
N SER A 257 -16.13 12.61 -8.00
CA SER A 257 -17.59 12.42 -8.10
C SER A 257 -18.12 12.44 -9.54
N GLY A 258 -17.42 13.15 -10.44
CA GLY A 258 -17.79 13.32 -11.84
C GLY A 258 -16.81 12.68 -12.83
N LEU A 259 -15.87 11.87 -12.37
CA LEU A 259 -14.79 11.32 -13.20
C LEU A 259 -15.12 9.97 -13.85
N ALA A 260 -16.31 9.41 -13.66
CA ALA A 260 -16.64 8.13 -14.30
C ALA A 260 -16.83 8.29 -15.82
N GLY A 261 -16.00 7.61 -16.61
CA GLY A 261 -16.16 7.52 -18.07
C GLY A 261 -15.85 8.80 -18.85
N ILE A 262 -14.97 9.66 -18.32
CA ILE A 262 -14.46 10.84 -19.03
C ILE A 262 -12.99 10.61 -19.41
N ASP A 263 -12.53 11.12 -20.55
CA ASP A 263 -11.18 10.79 -21.05
C ASP A 263 -10.06 11.71 -20.48
N GLU A 264 -10.43 12.79 -19.78
CA GLU A 264 -9.51 13.82 -19.26
C GLU A 264 -10.03 14.42 -17.94
N VAL A 265 -9.14 14.78 -17.00
CA VAL A 265 -9.56 15.52 -15.78
C VAL A 265 -10.03 16.90 -16.19
N PRO A 266 -11.28 17.31 -15.87
CA PRO A 266 -11.66 18.71 -16.05
C PRO A 266 -11.00 19.56 -14.96
N ASP A 267 -10.51 20.75 -15.33
CA ASP A 267 -9.93 21.72 -14.37
C ASP A 267 -10.80 21.94 -13.13
N SER A 268 -12.13 21.91 -13.30
CA SER A 268 -13.09 22.08 -12.20
C SER A 268 -13.07 20.97 -11.14
N ALA A 269 -12.51 19.80 -11.46
CA ALA A 269 -12.32 18.72 -10.49
C ALA A 269 -11.03 18.90 -9.66
N MET A 270 -10.09 19.73 -10.14
CA MET A 270 -8.84 20.02 -9.45
C MET A 270 -9.05 21.15 -8.44
N GLY A 271 -8.90 20.85 -7.16
CA GLY A 271 -8.94 21.84 -6.08
C GLY A 271 -7.74 22.77 -6.13
N GLU A 272 -7.86 23.96 -5.53
CA GLU A 272 -6.78 24.94 -5.41
C GLU A 272 -5.50 24.37 -4.75
N PRO A 273 -4.31 24.95 -5.00
CA PRO A 273 -3.06 24.53 -4.37
C PRO A 273 -3.14 24.52 -2.83
N ILE A 274 -2.72 23.41 -2.23
CA ILE A 274 -2.64 23.22 -0.77
C ILE A 274 -1.49 24.02 -0.21
N ILE A 275 -0.34 24.01 -0.87
CA ILE A 275 0.83 24.82 -0.49
C ILE A 275 1.22 25.77 -1.63
N PRO A 276 1.91 26.89 -1.35
CA PRO A 276 2.43 27.74 -2.42
C PRO A 276 3.37 26.97 -3.35
N ALA A 277 3.38 27.33 -4.63
CA ALA A 277 4.34 26.84 -5.61
C ALA A 277 5.78 27.00 -5.10
N THR A 278 6.62 26.01 -5.40
CA THR A 278 7.97 25.94 -4.85
C THR A 278 8.92 25.15 -5.74
N GLU A 279 10.19 25.52 -5.73
CA GLU A 279 11.28 24.79 -6.39
C GLU A 279 11.74 23.55 -5.61
N ARG A 280 11.10 23.27 -4.46
CA ARG A 280 11.41 22.09 -3.63
C ARG A 280 10.63 20.89 -4.12
N GLU A 281 11.29 19.75 -4.24
CA GLU A 281 10.62 18.48 -4.52
C GLU A 281 9.89 18.01 -3.26
N ASN A 282 8.57 17.84 -3.35
CA ASN A 282 7.75 17.46 -2.21
C ASN A 282 7.14 16.07 -2.43
N THR A 283 7.24 15.20 -1.42
CA THR A 283 6.76 13.82 -1.47
C THR A 283 5.87 13.53 -0.27
N VAL A 284 4.60 13.16 -0.52
CA VAL A 284 3.67 12.76 0.54
C VAL A 284 4.12 11.45 1.18
N GLN A 285 4.19 11.45 2.51
CA GLN A 285 4.57 10.31 3.34
C GLN A 285 3.35 9.63 3.96
N ALA A 286 2.36 10.43 4.39
CA ALA A 286 1.16 9.94 5.07
C ALA A 286 0.01 10.95 4.98
N ILE A 287 -1.22 10.44 5.12
CA ILE A 287 -2.47 11.20 5.21
C ILE A 287 -3.17 10.77 6.51
N SER A 288 -3.75 11.73 7.26
CA SER A 288 -4.50 11.42 8.48
C SER A 288 -5.78 10.62 8.17
N PRO A 289 -6.33 9.81 9.09
CA PRO A 289 -7.56 9.03 8.85
C PRO A 289 -8.77 9.88 8.50
N ASP A 290 -8.83 11.10 9.03
CA ASP A 290 -9.89 12.06 8.70
C ASP A 290 -9.58 12.89 7.43
N GLY A 291 -8.43 12.62 6.81
CA GLY A 291 -7.90 13.24 5.60
C GLY A 291 -7.65 14.73 5.69
N LYS A 292 -7.67 15.32 6.89
CA LYS A 292 -7.47 16.76 7.09
C LYS A 292 -6.01 17.18 7.18
N GLN A 293 -5.10 16.23 7.38
CA GLN A 293 -3.68 16.47 7.55
C GLN A 293 -2.86 15.51 6.69
N MET A 294 -1.65 15.93 6.36
CA MET A 294 -0.66 15.10 5.68
C MET A 294 0.75 15.38 6.24
N ILE A 295 1.58 14.34 6.25
CA ILE A 295 3.02 14.49 6.35
C ILE A 295 3.59 14.49 4.94
N PHE A 296 4.51 15.39 4.64
CA PHE A 296 5.32 15.30 3.44
C PHE A 296 6.79 15.62 3.74
N ALA A 297 7.67 15.04 2.93
CA ALA A 297 9.07 15.37 2.89
C ALA A 297 9.32 16.43 1.80
N SER A 298 10.19 17.38 2.07
CA SER A 298 10.56 18.48 1.19
C SER A 298 12.07 18.50 1.00
N LEU A 299 12.50 18.24 -0.24
CA LEU A 299 13.89 18.17 -0.65
C LEU A 299 14.31 19.48 -1.33
N GLN A 300 15.39 20.08 -0.84
CA GLN A 300 15.99 21.29 -1.42
C GLN A 300 17.49 21.07 -1.60
N GLY A 301 17.93 20.79 -2.83
CA GLY A 301 19.29 20.29 -3.07
C GLY A 301 19.47 18.96 -2.33
N SER A 302 20.45 18.87 -1.42
CA SER A 302 20.63 17.69 -0.56
C SER A 302 19.92 17.76 0.79
N ARG A 303 19.19 18.85 1.07
CA ARG A 303 18.54 19.05 2.37
C ARG A 303 17.13 18.48 2.35
N LEU A 304 16.93 17.39 3.09
CA LEU A 304 15.62 16.80 3.36
C LEU A 304 15.02 17.38 4.65
N THR A 305 13.74 17.76 4.61
CA THR A 305 12.98 18.22 5.79
C THR A 305 11.56 17.68 5.77
N TYR A 306 11.00 17.38 6.93
CA TYR A 306 9.64 16.86 7.05
C TYR A 306 8.68 17.93 7.57
N HIS A 307 7.45 17.92 7.06
CA HIS A 307 6.44 18.91 7.39
C HIS A 307 5.09 18.24 7.63
N LEU A 308 4.36 18.78 8.60
CA LEU A 308 2.94 18.54 8.81
C LEU A 308 2.16 19.69 8.16
N SER A 309 1.16 19.36 7.36
CA SER A 309 0.27 20.36 6.74
C SER A 309 -1.17 19.92 6.82
N SER A 310 -2.09 20.90 6.79
CA SER A 310 -3.47 20.61 6.39
C SER A 310 -3.53 20.23 4.92
N THR A 311 -4.55 19.45 4.55
CA THR A 311 -4.91 19.14 3.15
C THR A 311 -5.85 20.19 2.52
N ALA A 312 -6.20 21.26 3.25
CA ALA A 312 -6.99 22.36 2.73
C ALA A 312 -6.13 23.34 1.90
N PRO A 313 -6.71 23.99 0.86
CA PRO A 313 -6.02 25.02 0.09
C PRO A 313 -5.42 26.15 0.93
N GLY A 314 -4.25 26.64 0.52
CA GLY A 314 -3.57 27.75 1.19
C GLY A 314 -3.02 27.42 2.58
N ALA A 315 -2.76 26.15 2.87
CA ALA A 315 -2.13 25.71 4.10
C ALA A 315 -0.71 26.29 4.25
N SER A 316 -0.29 26.45 5.50
CA SER A 316 1.07 26.84 5.86
C SER A 316 1.74 25.66 6.60
N PRO A 317 2.57 24.86 5.90
CA PRO A 317 3.20 23.69 6.48
C PRO A 317 4.08 24.04 7.70
N GLN A 318 4.03 23.18 8.71
CA GLN A 318 4.85 23.27 9.90
C GLN A 318 5.96 22.23 9.85
N LYS A 319 7.21 22.69 10.01
CA LYS A 319 8.35 21.79 10.07
C LYS A 319 8.24 20.87 11.29
N ILE A 320 8.37 19.57 11.09
CA ILE A 320 8.56 18.60 12.16
C ILE A 320 10.03 18.71 12.57
N SER A 321 10.29 19.21 13.78
CA SER A 321 11.66 19.50 14.25
C SER A 321 12.15 18.58 15.36
N GLU A 322 11.34 17.61 15.78
CA GLU A 322 11.73 16.64 16.81
C GLU A 322 12.76 15.65 16.21
N PRO A 323 14.02 15.64 16.66
CA PRO A 323 15.09 14.89 16.00
C PRO A 323 14.81 13.40 15.83
N ARG A 324 14.15 12.80 16.84
CA ARG A 324 13.82 11.37 16.80
C ARG A 324 12.75 11.04 15.74
N ALA A 325 11.83 11.97 15.47
CA ALA A 325 10.83 11.81 14.44
C ALA A 325 11.42 12.05 13.04
N GLU A 326 12.31 13.04 12.88
CA GLU A 326 13.06 13.23 11.62
C GLU A 326 13.89 11.98 11.28
N GLU A 327 14.57 11.37 12.26
CA GLU A 327 15.30 10.12 12.08
C GLU A 327 14.38 8.96 11.68
N ALA A 328 13.26 8.79 12.40
CA ALA A 328 12.31 7.70 12.13
C ALA A 328 11.68 7.78 10.73
N MET A 329 11.29 8.98 10.29
CA MET A 329 10.74 9.18 8.95
C MET A 329 11.78 9.01 7.84
N SER A 330 13.06 9.26 8.13
CA SER A 330 14.14 9.03 7.17
C SER A 330 14.49 7.55 7.02
N ALA A 331 14.27 6.75 8.07
CA ALA A 331 14.69 5.35 8.12
C ALA A 331 13.62 4.35 7.67
N GLY A 332 12.35 4.74 7.50
CA GLY A 332 11.28 3.78 7.24
C GLY A 332 10.00 4.39 6.67
N TYR A 333 8.98 3.54 6.51
CA TYR A 333 7.66 3.94 6.01
C TYR A 333 6.74 4.42 7.15
N VAL A 334 5.88 5.40 6.85
CA VAL A 334 4.75 5.75 7.71
C VAL A 334 3.54 4.89 7.31
N LEU A 335 3.24 3.87 8.11
CA LEU A 335 2.21 2.87 7.77
C LEU A 335 0.79 3.30 8.10
N GLU A 336 0.61 4.08 9.16
CA GLU A 336 -0.68 4.55 9.62
C GLU A 336 -0.50 5.86 10.40
N TRP A 337 -1.46 6.76 10.25
CA TRP A 337 -1.65 7.92 11.10
C TRP A 337 -2.93 7.66 11.90
N ARG A 338 -2.97 7.95 13.20
CA ARG A 338 -4.18 7.85 14.04
C ARG A 338 -4.29 9.07 14.92
#